data_AF-A0A946QYS5-F1
#
_entry.id   AF-A0A946QYS5-F1
#
_cell.length_a   1.000
_cell.length_b   1.000
_cell.length_c   1.000
_cell.angle_alpha   90.00
_cell.angle_beta   90.00
_cell.angle_gamma   90.00
#
_symmetry.space_group_name_H-M   'P 1'
#
loop_
_entity.id
_entity.type
_entity.pdbx_description
1 polymer ?
#
loop_
_entity_poly.entity_id
_entity_poly.type
_entity_poly.pdbx_seq_one_letter_code
_entity_poly.pdbx_strand_id
1 'polypeptide(L)'
;MTYVDKLRVKNAVILVTLSLLITNCSPIKEIETNVPNYKLVQMGRTKNPAVLFFQDSYCMKNDSITNWFLKNNYQVIVAERSNTDPLFVLNTDHPFIRELDGLALITDLKSYPIEYVAASGLEVHATVNWFVNTDVKGGFLFPFYKGSFKEYLVECMYKSNEVLPSYPSQITPIELINLLETLPPPSGTYGDYSLRFLQGIWEQQAKVQLTSYEGELVYQVVK
;
A
#
# COMPACT_ATOMS: atom_id res chain seq x y z
N MET A 1 15.12 -29.25 52.51
CA MET A 1 15.28 -29.56 51.07
C MET A 1 14.27 -28.82 50.19
N THR A 2 13.84 -27.61 50.56
CA THR A 2 12.69 -26.89 49.92
C THR A 2 13.08 -25.62 49.16
N TYR A 3 14.33 -25.16 49.30
CA TYR A 3 14.80 -23.90 48.71
C TYR A 3 15.29 -24.07 47.26
N VAL A 4 15.90 -25.23 46.96
CA VAL A 4 16.43 -25.56 45.63
C VAL A 4 15.31 -25.77 44.61
N ASP A 5 14.17 -26.34 45.02
CA ASP A 5 13.02 -26.55 44.15
C ASP A 5 12.30 -25.24 43.79
N LYS A 6 12.17 -24.30 44.74
CA LYS A 6 11.59 -22.97 44.45
C LYS A 6 12.44 -22.20 43.43
N LEU A 7 13.77 -22.30 43.50
CA LEU A 7 14.67 -21.64 42.54
C LEU A 7 14.58 -22.28 41.15
N ARG A 8 14.49 -23.61 41.07
CA ARG A 8 14.31 -24.33 39.80
C ARG A 8 12.99 -24.00 39.12
N VAL A 9 11.89 -23.93 39.87
CA VAL A 9 10.56 -23.56 39.34
C VAL A 9 10.56 -22.10 38.87
N LYS A 10 11.16 -21.18 39.64
CA LYS A 10 11.21 -19.76 39.27
C LYS A 10 12.05 -19.55 37.99
N ASN A 11 13.18 -20.24 37.87
CA ASN A 11 14.02 -20.18 36.67
C ASN A 11 13.33 -20.83 35.47
N ALA A 12 12.58 -21.92 35.65
CA ALA A 12 11.81 -22.55 34.58
C ALA A 12 10.68 -21.65 34.07
N VAL A 13 9.95 -20.97 34.97
CA VAL A 13 8.90 -20.00 34.58
C VAL A 13 9.49 -18.80 33.84
N ILE A 14 10.65 -18.30 34.28
CA ILE A 14 11.37 -17.22 33.58
C ILE A 14 11.84 -17.70 32.20
N LEU A 15 12.34 -18.92 32.06
CA LEU A 15 12.80 -19.45 30.78
C LEU A 15 11.64 -19.69 29.80
N VAL A 16 10.48 -20.14 30.30
CA VAL A 16 9.26 -20.34 29.50
C VAL A 16 8.64 -19.00 29.10
N THR A 17 8.66 -17.99 29.99
CA THR A 17 8.20 -16.65 29.65
C THR A 17 9.16 -15.95 28.68
N LEU A 18 10.48 -16.11 28.83
CA LEU A 18 11.47 -15.63 27.85
C LEU A 18 11.31 -16.35 26.51
N SER A 19 11.09 -17.66 26.48
CA SER A 19 10.94 -18.39 25.22
C SER A 19 9.62 -18.06 24.50
N LEU A 20 8.55 -17.75 25.23
CA LEU A 20 7.31 -17.18 24.69
C LEU A 20 7.46 -15.72 24.20
N LEU A 21 8.41 -14.98 24.76
CA LEU A 21 8.75 -13.62 24.32
C LEU A 21 9.64 -13.64 23.06
N ILE A 22 10.58 -14.60 22.96
CA ILE A 22 11.56 -14.72 21.87
C ILE A 22 10.94 -15.35 20.60
N THR A 23 9.81 -16.06 20.69
CA THR A 23 9.08 -16.56 19.50
C THR A 23 8.24 -15.51 18.77
N ASN A 24 8.28 -14.24 19.18
CA ASN A 24 7.58 -13.15 18.49
C ASN A 24 8.36 -12.53 17.32
N CYS A 25 9.19 -13.30 16.62
CA CYS A 25 9.44 -12.98 15.22
C CYS A 25 8.12 -13.20 14.48
N SER A 26 7.42 -12.11 14.17
CA SER A 26 6.22 -12.15 13.33
C SER A 26 6.53 -12.97 12.07
N PRO A 27 5.86 -14.10 11.83
CA PRO A 27 6.17 -14.92 10.67
C PRO A 27 5.83 -14.13 9.42
N ILE A 28 6.85 -13.87 8.60
CA ILE A 28 6.65 -13.40 7.23
C ILE A 28 6.19 -14.62 6.44
N LYS A 29 5.00 -14.55 5.83
CA LYS A 29 4.41 -15.64 5.07
C LYS A 29 3.94 -15.13 3.72
N GLU A 30 4.41 -15.73 2.64
CA GLU A 30 3.86 -15.48 1.31
C GLU A 30 2.45 -16.10 1.20
N ILE A 31 1.53 -15.36 0.59
CA ILE A 31 0.16 -15.82 0.33
C ILE A 31 0.01 -16.02 -1.18
N GLU A 32 -0.47 -17.19 -1.57
CA GLU A 32 -0.88 -17.43 -2.96
C GLU A 32 -2.21 -16.73 -3.23
N THR A 33 -2.32 -16.11 -4.41
CA THR A 33 -3.56 -15.49 -4.87
C THR A 33 -3.84 -15.85 -6.32
N ASN A 34 -5.12 -15.91 -6.66
CA ASN A 34 -5.56 -16.10 -8.04
C ASN A 34 -5.59 -14.79 -8.83
N VAL A 35 -5.42 -13.64 -8.16
CA VAL A 35 -5.38 -12.33 -8.84
C VAL A 35 -4.00 -12.15 -9.48
N PRO A 36 -3.94 -11.92 -10.80
CA PRO A 36 -2.68 -11.89 -11.52
C PRO A 36 -1.84 -10.67 -11.11
N ASN A 37 -0.51 -10.83 -11.14
CA ASN A 37 0.48 -9.76 -10.92
C ASN A 37 0.49 -9.14 -9.52
N TYR A 38 -0.02 -9.85 -8.51
CA TYR A 38 0.16 -9.46 -7.12
C TYR A 38 1.05 -10.45 -6.40
N LYS A 39 2.05 -9.92 -5.70
CA LYS A 39 2.77 -10.64 -4.68
C LYS A 39 2.17 -10.26 -3.33
N LEU A 40 1.71 -11.26 -2.60
CA LEU A 40 1.12 -11.05 -1.27
C LEU A 40 2.07 -11.54 -0.18
N VAL A 41 2.35 -10.68 0.78
CA VAL A 41 3.18 -11.00 1.95
C VAL A 41 2.46 -10.63 3.23
N GLN A 42 2.18 -11.64 4.05
CA GLN A 42 1.63 -11.47 5.38
C GLN A 42 2.73 -11.20 6.40
N MET A 43 2.50 -10.23 7.27
CA MET A 43 3.33 -9.89 8.41
C MET A 43 2.48 -9.65 9.66
N GLY A 44 3.03 -9.91 10.83
CA GLY A 44 2.34 -9.72 12.12
C GLY A 44 1.59 -10.95 12.61
N ARG A 45 0.86 -10.79 13.72
CA ARG A 45 0.16 -11.89 14.40
C ARG A 45 -1.25 -12.06 13.81
N THR A 46 -1.62 -13.29 13.44
CA THR A 46 -2.92 -13.62 12.80
C THR A 46 -4.16 -13.34 13.63
N LYS A 47 -4.01 -13.11 14.94
CA LYS A 47 -5.11 -12.77 15.86
C LYS A 47 -5.48 -11.28 15.84
N ASN A 48 -4.65 -10.45 15.23
CA ASN A 48 -4.85 -9.02 15.16
C ASN A 48 -5.77 -8.67 13.96
N PRO A 49 -6.46 -7.52 13.98
CA PRO A 49 -7.18 -7.04 12.80
C PRO A 49 -6.21 -6.91 11.61
N ALA A 50 -6.61 -7.40 10.44
CA ALA A 50 -5.77 -7.37 9.25
C ALA A 50 -6.02 -6.11 8.41
N VAL A 51 -4.93 -5.55 7.90
CA VAL A 51 -4.90 -4.46 6.94
C VAL A 51 -4.42 -5.03 5.61
N LEU A 52 -5.24 -4.92 4.56
CA LEU A 52 -4.80 -5.18 3.19
C LEU A 52 -4.12 -3.92 2.66
N PHE A 53 -2.80 -3.97 2.50
CA PHE A 53 -1.97 -2.80 2.19
C PHE A 53 -1.45 -2.85 0.75
N PHE A 54 -2.02 -2.01 -0.12
CA PHE A 54 -1.55 -1.79 -1.48
C PHE A 54 -0.33 -0.89 -1.49
N GLN A 55 0.83 -1.49 -1.74
CA GLN A 55 2.11 -0.81 -1.63
C GLN A 55 2.60 -0.34 -3.00
N ASP A 56 2.86 0.96 -3.10
CA ASP A 56 3.68 1.52 -4.16
C ASP A 56 5.16 1.14 -3.97
N SER A 57 5.74 0.47 -4.98
CA SER A 57 7.12 -0.02 -4.99
C SER A 57 8.16 1.10 -4.80
N TYR A 58 7.84 2.32 -5.22
CA TYR A 58 8.73 3.48 -5.12
C TYR A 58 8.51 4.29 -3.84
N CYS A 59 7.66 3.86 -2.92
CA CYS A 59 7.57 4.48 -1.61
C CYS A 59 8.81 4.06 -0.78
N MET A 60 9.95 4.76 -1.00
CA MET A 60 11.25 4.48 -0.38
C MET A 60 11.14 4.34 1.15
N LYS A 61 11.50 3.17 1.68
CA LYS A 61 11.46 2.75 3.10
C LYS A 61 10.07 2.43 3.65
N ASN A 62 9.38 1.52 2.97
CA ASN A 62 8.14 0.89 3.42
C ASN A 62 8.22 0.22 4.81
N ASP A 63 9.43 0.05 5.36
CA ASP A 63 9.63 -0.21 6.78
C ASP A 63 8.82 0.74 7.65
N SER A 64 8.70 2.02 7.33
CA SER A 64 8.01 2.96 8.25
C SER A 64 6.50 2.71 8.36
N ILE A 65 5.79 2.52 7.24
CA ILE A 65 4.33 2.33 7.23
C ILE A 65 3.98 0.93 7.75
N THR A 66 4.63 -0.11 7.22
CA THR A 66 4.38 -1.48 7.68
C THR A 66 4.77 -1.64 9.14
N ASN A 67 5.91 -1.08 9.60
CA ASN A 67 6.25 -1.11 11.02
C ASN A 67 5.28 -0.29 11.87
N TRP A 68 4.71 0.80 11.36
CA TRP A 68 3.68 1.55 12.07
C TRP A 68 2.45 0.67 12.31
N PHE A 69 1.96 -0.04 11.29
CA PHE A 69 0.85 -0.98 11.45
C PHE A 69 1.19 -2.08 12.47
N LEU A 70 2.36 -2.72 12.34
CA LEU A 70 2.77 -3.78 13.25
C LEU A 70 2.89 -3.29 14.71
N LYS A 71 3.40 -2.07 14.93
CA LYS A 71 3.49 -1.44 16.27
C LYS A 71 2.12 -1.10 16.85
N ASN A 72 1.15 -0.79 16.01
CA ASN A 72 -0.24 -0.51 16.41
C ASN A 72 -1.12 -1.78 16.48
N ASN A 73 -0.49 -2.96 16.57
CA ASN A 73 -1.16 -4.25 16.69
C ASN A 73 -2.06 -4.60 15.51
N TYR A 74 -1.69 -4.22 14.29
CA TYR A 74 -2.30 -4.76 13.08
C TYR A 74 -1.54 -5.98 12.58
N GLN A 75 -2.25 -6.89 11.92
CA GLN A 75 -1.68 -7.80 10.94
C GLN A 75 -1.66 -7.05 9.60
N VAL A 76 -0.61 -7.23 8.80
CA VAL A 76 -0.50 -6.58 7.48
C VAL A 76 -0.43 -7.66 6.41
N ILE A 77 -1.28 -7.56 5.39
CA ILE A 77 -1.15 -8.30 4.15
C ILE A 77 -0.72 -7.27 3.11
N VAL A 78 0.58 -7.24 2.81
CA VAL A 78 1.14 -6.37 1.79
C VAL A 78 0.77 -6.95 0.42
N ALA A 79 0.12 -6.15 -0.41
CA ALA A 79 -0.17 -6.41 -1.81
C ALA A 79 0.73 -5.51 -2.66
N GLU A 80 1.76 -6.10 -3.26
CA GLU A 80 2.68 -5.41 -4.16
C GLU A 80 2.43 -5.90 -5.59
N ARG A 81 2.29 -4.96 -6.53
CA ARG A 81 2.20 -5.34 -7.94
C ARG A 81 3.56 -5.83 -8.42
N SER A 82 3.61 -7.11 -8.81
CA SER A 82 4.78 -7.73 -9.41
C SER A 82 4.59 -7.79 -10.92
N ASN A 83 4.88 -6.69 -11.60
CA ASN A 83 4.82 -6.63 -13.05
C ASN A 83 6.15 -7.14 -13.66
N THR A 84 6.19 -8.41 -14.06
CA THR A 84 7.41 -9.00 -14.67
C THR A 84 7.54 -8.71 -16.17
N ASP A 85 6.44 -8.35 -16.85
CA ASP A 85 6.42 -8.03 -18.28
C ASP A 85 5.99 -6.57 -18.52
N PRO A 86 6.89 -5.69 -19.01
CA PRO A 86 6.57 -4.31 -19.35
C PRO A 86 5.44 -4.16 -20.38
N LEU A 87 5.31 -5.08 -21.35
CA LEU A 87 4.24 -5.04 -22.34
C LEU A 87 2.87 -5.29 -21.71
N PHE A 88 2.82 -6.15 -20.69
CA PHE A 88 1.61 -6.39 -19.93
C PHE A 88 1.16 -5.11 -19.21
N VAL A 89 2.07 -4.39 -18.56
CA VAL A 89 1.77 -3.11 -17.89
C VAL A 89 1.18 -2.11 -18.87
N LEU A 90 1.80 -1.93 -20.03
CA LEU A 90 1.33 -0.99 -21.05
C LEU A 90 -0.10 -1.27 -21.53
N ASN A 91 -0.51 -2.54 -21.53
CA ASN A 91 -1.81 -2.97 -22.04
C ASN A 91 -2.90 -3.06 -20.98
N THR A 92 -2.53 -3.30 -19.72
CA THR A 92 -3.48 -3.64 -18.65
C THR A 92 -3.54 -2.62 -17.53
N ASP A 93 -2.53 -1.75 -17.42
CA ASP A 93 -2.47 -0.79 -16.35
C ASP A 93 -3.39 0.41 -16.63
N HIS A 94 -4.58 0.35 -16.05
CA HIS A 94 -5.65 1.31 -16.18
C HIS A 94 -6.43 1.40 -14.86
N PRO A 95 -6.92 2.59 -14.43
CA PRO A 95 -7.58 2.75 -13.13
C PRO A 95 -8.72 1.74 -12.90
N PHE A 96 -9.60 1.58 -13.89
CA PHE A 96 -10.69 0.60 -13.84
C PHE A 96 -10.22 -0.86 -13.66
N ILE A 97 -9.13 -1.27 -14.31
CA ILE A 97 -8.60 -2.64 -14.13
C ILE A 97 -8.05 -2.80 -12.71
N ARG A 98 -7.37 -1.78 -12.18
CA ARG A 98 -6.88 -1.81 -10.79
C ARG A 98 -8.01 -1.86 -9.76
N GLU A 99 -9.14 -1.21 -10.02
CA GLU A 99 -10.33 -1.32 -9.19
C GLU A 99 -10.87 -2.75 -9.17
N LEU A 100 -10.98 -3.39 -10.33
CA LEU A 100 -11.41 -4.79 -10.44
C LEU A 100 -10.43 -5.73 -9.72
N ASP A 101 -9.12 -5.52 -9.88
CA ASP A 101 -8.09 -6.30 -9.20
C ASP A 101 -8.19 -6.17 -7.67
N GLY A 102 -8.42 -4.95 -7.16
CA GLY A 102 -8.59 -4.69 -5.74
C GLY A 102 -9.80 -5.42 -5.14
N LEU A 103 -10.95 -5.35 -5.83
CA LEU A 103 -12.16 -6.09 -5.47
C LEU A 103 -11.97 -7.61 -5.54
N ALA A 104 -11.23 -8.08 -6.54
CA ALA A 104 -10.90 -9.50 -6.66
C ALA A 104 -10.00 -9.96 -5.52
N LEU A 105 -9.00 -9.17 -5.13
CA LEU A 105 -8.08 -9.49 -4.02
C LEU A 105 -8.80 -9.60 -2.69
N ILE A 106 -9.62 -8.61 -2.33
CA ILE A 106 -10.35 -8.66 -1.06
C ILE A 106 -11.32 -9.85 -1.00
N THR A 107 -11.87 -10.25 -2.16
CA THR A 107 -12.74 -11.43 -2.29
C THR A 107 -11.96 -12.74 -2.16
N ASP A 108 -10.80 -12.86 -2.83
CA ASP A 108 -9.91 -14.03 -2.78
C ASP A 108 -9.38 -14.24 -1.35
N LEU A 109 -9.14 -13.14 -0.63
CA LEU A 109 -8.64 -13.11 0.74
C LEU A 109 -9.73 -13.13 1.82
N LYS A 110 -10.99 -13.49 1.50
CA LYS A 110 -12.10 -13.53 2.47
C LYS A 110 -11.87 -14.41 3.72
N SER A 111 -10.91 -15.33 3.66
CA SER A 111 -10.51 -16.19 4.78
C SER A 111 -9.64 -15.46 5.82
N TYR A 112 -9.13 -14.27 5.48
CA TYR A 112 -8.37 -13.41 6.38
C TYR A 112 -9.29 -12.36 7.01
N PRO A 113 -9.07 -11.97 8.28
CA PRO A 113 -9.89 -10.97 8.98
C PRO A 113 -9.51 -9.55 8.56
N ILE A 114 -9.65 -9.24 7.26
CA ILE A 114 -9.37 -7.91 6.71
C ILE A 114 -10.45 -6.94 7.18
N GLU A 115 -10.07 -6.04 8.06
CA GLU A 115 -10.97 -4.99 8.58
C GLU A 115 -10.65 -3.62 7.99
N TYR A 116 -9.47 -3.46 7.40
CA TYR A 116 -8.98 -2.18 6.91
C TYR A 116 -8.27 -2.34 5.57
N VAL A 117 -8.34 -1.30 4.74
CA VAL A 117 -7.56 -1.19 3.50
C VAL A 117 -6.57 -0.04 3.66
N ALA A 118 -5.34 -0.25 3.19
CA ALA A 118 -4.33 0.78 3.17
C ALA A 118 -3.73 0.90 1.77
N ALA A 119 -3.27 2.10 1.42
CA ALA A 119 -2.55 2.34 0.17
C ALA A 119 -1.49 3.42 0.35
N SER A 120 -0.35 3.29 -0.36
CA SER A 120 0.73 4.28 -0.34
C SER A 120 1.05 4.82 -1.74
N GLY A 121 1.68 5.99 -1.79
CA GLY A 121 2.15 6.60 -3.03
C GLY A 121 1.03 6.80 -4.06
N LEU A 122 1.26 6.33 -5.29
CA LEU A 122 0.28 6.40 -6.36
C LEU A 122 -0.82 5.32 -6.28
N GLU A 123 -0.61 4.22 -5.55
CA GLU A 123 -1.64 3.19 -5.33
C GLU A 123 -2.86 3.74 -4.58
N VAL A 124 -2.71 4.84 -3.84
CA VAL A 124 -3.83 5.56 -3.23
C VAL A 124 -4.91 5.87 -4.26
N HIS A 125 -4.53 6.35 -5.44
CA HIS A 125 -5.46 6.73 -6.50
C HIS A 125 -6.15 5.52 -7.15
N ALA A 126 -5.47 4.37 -7.18
CA ALA A 126 -6.09 3.12 -7.62
C ALA A 126 -7.06 2.54 -6.57
N THR A 127 -6.81 2.81 -5.30
CA THR A 127 -7.52 2.17 -4.18
C THR A 127 -8.81 2.89 -3.83
N VAL A 128 -8.80 4.23 -3.82
CA VAL A 128 -9.92 5.06 -3.33
C VAL A 128 -11.27 4.81 -3.99
N ASN A 129 -11.28 4.36 -5.25
CA ASN A 129 -12.52 4.20 -6.00
C ASN A 129 -13.31 2.94 -5.66
N TRP A 130 -12.68 1.92 -5.05
CA TRP A 130 -13.35 0.63 -4.83
C TRP A 130 -13.50 0.25 -3.36
N PHE A 131 -12.54 0.58 -2.48
CA PHE A 131 -12.58 0.06 -1.10
C PHE A 131 -13.76 0.60 -0.29
N VAL A 132 -14.28 1.78 -0.65
CA VAL A 132 -15.48 2.37 -0.02
C VAL A 132 -16.75 1.56 -0.24
N ASN A 133 -16.75 0.69 -1.26
CA ASN A 133 -17.88 -0.19 -1.58
C ASN A 133 -17.73 -1.57 -0.94
N THR A 134 -16.89 -1.70 0.10
CA THR A 134 -16.61 -2.96 0.80
C THR A 134 -16.94 -2.83 2.29
N ASP A 135 -17.04 -3.96 3.00
CA ASP A 135 -17.40 -4.01 4.42
C ASP A 135 -16.26 -3.61 5.38
N VAL A 136 -15.23 -2.93 4.88
CA VAL A 136 -14.06 -2.52 5.67
C VAL A 136 -14.41 -1.36 6.60
N LYS A 137 -13.89 -1.42 7.82
CA LYS A 137 -14.14 -0.46 8.90
C LYS A 137 -13.39 0.86 8.70
N GLY A 138 -12.28 0.84 7.95
CA GLY A 138 -11.49 2.04 7.70
C GLY A 138 -10.48 1.93 6.56
N GLY A 139 -9.97 3.10 6.18
CA GLY A 139 -8.93 3.31 5.17
C GLY A 139 -7.71 4.03 5.75
N PHE A 140 -6.51 3.61 5.35
CA PHE A 140 -5.25 4.31 5.64
C PHE A 140 -4.56 4.72 4.34
N LEU A 141 -4.56 6.02 4.04
CA LEU A 141 -4.00 6.55 2.80
C LEU A 141 -2.70 7.30 3.06
N PHE A 142 -1.67 6.91 2.32
CA PHE A 142 -0.34 7.51 2.39
C PHE A 142 0.12 8.07 1.03
N PRO A 143 -0.53 9.10 0.46
CA PRO A 143 -0.16 9.62 -0.86
C PRO A 143 1.14 10.45 -0.82
N PHE A 144 1.79 10.63 -1.97
CA PHE A 144 2.97 11.51 -2.07
C PHE A 144 2.65 13.00 -1.97
N TYR A 145 1.41 13.39 -2.26
CA TYR A 145 0.99 14.78 -2.31
C TYR A 145 -0.46 14.94 -1.84
N LYS A 146 -0.83 16.18 -1.59
CA LYS A 146 -2.23 16.57 -1.34
C LYS A 146 -2.87 16.94 -2.68
N GLY A 147 -4.18 16.73 -2.80
CA GLY A 147 -4.94 17.15 -3.98
C GLY A 147 -4.74 16.20 -5.15
N SER A 148 -4.74 16.75 -6.37
CA SER A 148 -4.59 15.98 -7.61
C SER A 148 -3.14 15.88 -8.07
N PHE A 149 -2.86 14.90 -8.94
CA PHE A 149 -1.53 14.76 -9.53
C PHE A 149 -1.16 16.00 -10.34
N LYS A 150 -2.14 16.60 -11.04
CA LYS A 150 -1.96 17.88 -11.74
C LYS A 150 -1.41 18.97 -10.84
N GLU A 151 -2.10 19.22 -9.72
CA GLU A 151 -1.78 20.28 -8.78
C GLU A 151 -0.36 20.08 -8.24
N TYR A 152 0.00 18.82 -7.95
CA TYR A 152 1.34 18.45 -7.52
C TYR A 152 2.40 18.74 -8.60
N LEU A 153 2.17 18.36 -9.87
CA LEU A 153 3.12 18.64 -10.94
C LEU A 153 3.32 20.14 -11.18
N VAL A 154 2.23 20.90 -11.13
CA VAL A 154 2.26 22.37 -11.21
C VAL A 154 3.05 22.96 -10.03
N GLU A 155 2.84 22.45 -8.82
CA GLU A 155 3.61 22.86 -7.63
C GLU A 155 5.11 22.55 -7.81
N CYS A 156 5.46 21.38 -8.34
CA CYS A 156 6.85 21.03 -8.63
C CYS A 156 7.49 21.98 -9.65
N MET A 157 6.75 22.43 -10.67
CA MET A 157 7.23 23.47 -11.60
C MET A 157 7.55 24.76 -10.87
N TYR A 158 6.61 25.29 -10.10
CA TYR A 158 6.80 26.57 -9.40
C TYR A 158 7.93 26.53 -8.38
N LYS A 159 8.11 25.38 -7.70
CA LYS A 159 9.14 25.19 -6.68
C LYS A 159 10.47 24.67 -7.23
N SER A 160 10.55 24.36 -8.52
CA SER A 160 11.71 23.71 -9.14
C SER A 160 12.11 22.41 -8.44
N ASN A 161 11.11 21.63 -8.00
CA ASN A 161 11.31 20.34 -7.35
C ASN A 161 11.31 19.20 -8.37
N GLU A 162 12.02 18.11 -8.04
CA GLU A 162 11.91 16.85 -8.77
C GLU A 162 10.49 16.26 -8.63
N VAL A 163 10.00 15.65 -9.71
CA VAL A 163 8.75 14.88 -9.68
C VAL A 163 9.02 13.53 -9.03
N LEU A 164 8.24 13.17 -8.00
CA LEU A 164 8.26 11.84 -7.38
C LEU A 164 9.70 11.32 -7.18
N PRO A 165 10.51 11.91 -6.28
CA PRO A 165 11.98 11.75 -6.24
C PRO A 165 12.50 10.31 -6.01
N SER A 166 11.60 9.37 -5.74
CA SER A 166 11.91 7.94 -5.59
C SER A 166 11.70 7.13 -6.89
N TYR A 167 11.11 7.74 -7.93
CA TYR A 167 10.80 7.11 -9.20
C TYR A 167 11.99 7.19 -10.18
N PRO A 168 12.19 6.17 -11.02
CA PRO A 168 13.32 6.08 -11.94
C PRO A 168 13.03 6.86 -13.23
N SER A 169 13.11 8.19 -13.22
CA SER A 169 13.36 9.01 -14.41
C SER A 169 13.41 10.50 -14.08
N GLN A 170 14.43 11.18 -14.59
CA GLN A 170 14.64 12.62 -14.50
C GLN A 170 13.76 13.37 -15.51
N ILE A 171 12.47 13.02 -15.60
CA ILE A 171 11.53 13.82 -16.40
C ILE A 171 11.24 15.11 -15.62
N THR A 172 11.36 16.25 -16.28
CA THR A 172 10.97 17.51 -15.66
C THR A 172 9.45 17.55 -15.50
N PRO A 173 8.91 18.30 -14.51
CA PRO A 173 7.47 18.42 -14.34
C PRO A 173 6.74 18.88 -15.62
N ILE A 174 7.35 19.80 -16.38
CA ILE A 174 6.76 20.31 -17.64
C ILE A 174 6.72 19.25 -18.74
N GLU A 175 7.77 18.42 -18.86
CA GLU A 175 7.79 17.33 -19.84
C GLU A 175 6.72 16.30 -19.51
N LEU A 176 6.58 15.92 -18.24
CA LEU A 176 5.53 14.98 -17.81
C LEU A 176 4.14 15.57 -18.04
N ILE A 177 3.97 16.88 -17.83
CA ILE A 177 2.69 17.53 -18.10
C ILE A 177 2.32 17.45 -19.58
N ASN A 178 3.24 17.86 -20.45
CA ASN A 178 3.03 17.82 -21.89
C ASN A 178 2.72 16.40 -22.40
N LEU A 179 3.37 15.38 -21.83
CA LEU A 179 3.08 13.99 -22.17
C LEU A 179 1.64 13.61 -21.80
N LEU A 180 1.20 13.91 -20.59
CA LEU A 180 -0.12 13.49 -20.10
C LEU A 180 -1.28 14.34 -20.65
N GLU A 181 -1.00 15.52 -21.21
CA GLU A 181 -1.97 16.31 -21.99
C GLU A 181 -2.10 15.85 -23.46
N THR A 182 -1.20 15.00 -23.94
CA THR A 182 -1.21 14.53 -25.34
C THR A 182 -2.42 13.63 -25.61
N LEU A 183 -3.10 13.86 -26.74
CA LEU A 183 -4.20 13.05 -27.25
C LEU A 183 -3.85 12.50 -28.65
N PRO A 184 -3.88 11.17 -28.87
CA PRO A 184 -4.35 10.11 -27.97
C PRO A 184 -3.42 9.84 -26.76
N PRO A 185 -3.91 9.12 -25.73
CA PRO A 185 -3.13 8.80 -24.53
C PRO A 185 -1.72 8.28 -24.85
N PRO A 186 -0.66 8.81 -24.21
CA PRO A 186 0.70 8.40 -24.49
C PRO A 186 0.92 6.93 -24.14
N SER A 187 1.70 6.24 -24.96
CA SER A 187 2.27 4.94 -24.62
C SER A 187 3.58 5.11 -23.85
N GLY A 188 3.85 4.20 -22.92
CA GLY A 188 5.05 4.25 -22.09
C GLY A 188 4.71 4.08 -20.61
N THR A 189 5.76 4.01 -19.80
CA THR A 189 5.67 3.93 -18.36
C THR A 189 6.44 5.06 -17.70
N TYR A 190 6.05 5.38 -16.47
CA TYR A 190 6.82 6.20 -15.55
C TYR A 190 6.93 5.44 -14.24
N GLY A 191 8.13 4.90 -13.96
CA GLY A 191 8.29 3.81 -12.99
C GLY A 191 7.50 2.57 -13.43
N ASP A 192 6.73 2.02 -12.49
CA ASP A 192 5.94 0.78 -12.68
C ASP A 192 4.51 1.05 -13.17
N TYR A 193 4.22 2.32 -13.49
CA TYR A 193 2.89 2.79 -13.88
C TYR A 193 2.87 3.16 -15.36
N SER A 194 1.81 2.78 -16.06
CA SER A 194 1.60 3.26 -17.43
C SER A 194 1.27 4.76 -17.43
N LEU A 195 1.70 5.47 -18.48
CA LEU A 195 1.31 6.88 -18.65
C LEU A 195 -0.21 7.03 -18.80
N ARG A 196 -0.92 6.00 -19.30
CA ARG A 196 -2.38 5.96 -19.35
C ARG A 196 -3.00 5.91 -17.96
N PHE A 197 -2.43 5.13 -17.04
CA PHE A 197 -2.86 5.12 -15.65
C PHE A 197 -2.68 6.50 -15.02
N LEU A 198 -1.49 7.10 -15.18
CA LEU A 198 -1.21 8.45 -14.67
C LEU A 198 -2.19 9.49 -15.22
N GLN A 199 -2.48 9.45 -16.52
CA GLN A 199 -3.48 10.31 -17.15
C GLN A 199 -4.88 10.07 -16.56
N GLY A 200 -5.26 8.81 -16.32
CA GLY A 200 -6.55 8.44 -15.76
C GLY A 200 -6.76 8.87 -14.31
N ILE A 201 -5.68 9.03 -13.54
CA ILE A 201 -5.74 9.50 -12.14
C ILE A 201 -5.41 10.98 -11.98
N TRP A 202 -5.05 11.67 -13.07
CA TRP A 202 -4.38 12.97 -13.00
C TRP A 202 -5.21 14.06 -12.29
N GLU A 203 -6.53 14.07 -12.48
CA GLU A 203 -7.46 15.01 -11.84
C GLU A 203 -8.07 14.45 -10.54
N GLN A 204 -7.77 13.20 -10.16
CA GLN A 204 -8.36 12.59 -8.97
C GLN A 204 -7.86 13.22 -7.69
N GLN A 205 -8.79 13.55 -6.79
CA GLN A 205 -8.50 14.04 -5.45
C GLN A 205 -8.96 13.04 -4.40
N ALA A 206 -8.05 12.14 -4.01
CA ALA A 206 -8.35 11.00 -3.12
C ALA A 206 -9.11 11.40 -1.85
N LYS A 207 -8.70 12.47 -1.17
CA LYS A 207 -9.38 12.93 0.05
C LYS A 207 -10.82 13.41 -0.21
N VAL A 208 -11.05 14.09 -1.34
CA VAL A 208 -12.38 14.62 -1.69
C VAL A 208 -13.32 13.48 -2.09
N GLN A 209 -12.82 12.52 -2.86
CA GLN A 209 -13.61 11.35 -3.29
C GLN A 209 -14.10 10.50 -2.11
N LEU A 210 -13.38 10.52 -0.98
CA LEU A 210 -13.73 9.77 0.22
C LEU A 210 -14.56 10.56 1.24
N THR A 211 -15.03 11.76 0.91
CA THR A 211 -15.79 12.60 1.85
C THR A 211 -17.10 11.92 2.30
N SER A 212 -17.68 11.06 1.46
CA SER A 212 -18.89 10.28 1.77
C SER A 212 -18.62 8.94 2.46
N TYR A 213 -17.36 8.57 2.68
CA TYR A 213 -17.01 7.33 3.37
C TYR A 213 -17.27 7.49 4.89
N GLU A 214 -18.10 6.61 5.45
CA GLU A 214 -18.50 6.68 6.86
C GLU A 214 -17.51 5.99 7.83
N GLY A 215 -16.53 5.23 7.31
CA GLY A 215 -15.53 4.53 8.12
C GLY A 215 -14.38 5.42 8.59
N GLU A 216 -13.46 4.83 9.38
CA GLU A 216 -12.28 5.54 9.88
C GLU A 216 -11.28 5.80 8.75
N LEU A 217 -10.95 7.06 8.46
CA LEU A 217 -9.99 7.43 7.41
C LEU A 217 -8.78 8.16 7.99
N VAL A 218 -7.59 7.55 7.88
CA VAL A 218 -6.31 8.21 8.15
C VAL A 218 -5.69 8.64 6.83
N TYR A 219 -5.40 9.93 6.67
CA TYR A 219 -4.80 10.48 5.45
C TYR A 219 -3.50 11.22 5.79
N GLN A 220 -2.36 10.70 5.34
CA GLN A 220 -1.05 11.24 5.66
C GLN A 220 -0.16 11.32 4.42
N VAL A 221 0.38 12.50 4.13
CA VAL A 221 1.32 12.66 3.01
C VAL A 221 2.69 12.08 3.37
N VAL A 222 3.26 11.28 2.48
CA VAL A 222 4.62 10.73 2.62
C VAL A 222 5.64 11.89 2.54
N LYS A 223 6.57 11.95 3.50
CA LYS A 223 7.60 12.99 3.60
C LYS A 223 8.98 12.46 3.27
#